data_AF-C7G7N0-F1
#
_entry.id   AF-C7G7N0-F1
#
_cell.length_a   1.000
_cell.length_b   1.000
_cell.length_c   1.000
_cell.angle_alpha   90.00
_cell.angle_beta   90.00
_cell.angle_gamma   90.00
#
_symmetry.space_group_name_H-M   'P 1'
#
loop_
_entity.id
_entity.type
_entity.pdbx_description
1 polymer ?
#
loop_
_entity_poly.entity_id
_entity_poly.type
_entity_poly.pdbx_seq_one_letter_code
_entity_poly.pdbx_strand_id
1 'polypeptide(L)'
;MDKIEKYIDELLEKSTPDRPIWNIEKILQGKKSTWNYIDGCMIKAILEMYAITKDEKYFSFADHFIDCKVMEDGSIKGYSVEELNIDNVNAGKTLFELYDLTGKEKYRKAIDLVYSQIQKMPRTKEGNFWHKNIYPNQVWLDGLYMCQPFYMEYETRFHDKKNYDDIFSQFLMW
;
A
#
# COMPACT_ATOMS: atom_id res chain seq x y z
N MET A 1 8.83 -25.56 1.64
CA MET A 1 8.39 -24.43 2.47
C MET A 1 9.56 -23.85 3.25
N ASP A 2 10.37 -24.69 3.91
CA ASP A 2 11.53 -24.31 4.72
C ASP A 2 12.46 -23.23 4.15
N LYS A 3 12.81 -23.28 2.85
CA LYS A 3 13.71 -22.28 2.25
C LYS A 3 13.06 -20.89 2.14
N ILE A 4 11.76 -20.84 1.90
CA ILE A 4 11.00 -19.58 1.78
C ILE A 4 10.80 -18.99 3.17
N GLU A 5 10.38 -19.82 4.13
CA GLU A 5 10.23 -19.42 5.53
C GLU A 5 11.55 -18.88 6.08
N LYS A 6 12.65 -19.62 5.92
CA LYS A 6 13.98 -19.15 6.35
C LYS A 6 14.36 -17.81 5.71
N TYR A 7 14.13 -17.64 4.41
CA TYR A 7 14.44 -16.40 3.72
C TYR A 7 13.63 -15.23 4.28
N ILE A 8 12.32 -15.43 4.49
CA ILE A 8 11.44 -14.40 5.04
C ILE A 8 11.82 -14.10 6.49
N ASP A 9 12.07 -15.11 7.31
CA ASP A 9 12.49 -14.94 8.70
C ASP A 9 13.79 -14.11 8.80
N GLU A 10 14.77 -14.36 7.93
CA GLU A 10 15.97 -13.53 7.86
C GLU A 10 15.67 -12.07 7.45
N LEU A 11 14.65 -11.83 6.62
CA LEU A 11 14.20 -10.48 6.29
C LEU A 11 13.56 -9.79 7.50
N LEU A 12 12.73 -10.51 8.27
CA LEU A 12 12.07 -9.97 9.46
C LEU A 12 13.09 -9.61 10.54
N GLU A 13 14.00 -10.53 10.87
CA GLU A 13 15.02 -10.35 11.92
C GLU A 13 15.95 -9.15 11.66
N LYS A 14 16.24 -8.87 10.40
CA LYS A 14 17.17 -7.82 9.99
C LYS A 14 16.48 -6.49 9.67
N SER A 15 15.15 -6.44 9.66
CA SER A 15 14.38 -5.26 9.27
C SER A 15 13.76 -4.54 10.46
N THR A 16 13.70 -3.22 10.36
CA THR A 16 12.87 -2.37 11.24
C THR A 16 12.00 -1.45 10.38
N PRO A 17 10.94 -0.81 10.94
CA PRO A 17 10.09 0.12 10.19
C PRO A 17 10.87 1.26 9.52
N ASP A 18 11.95 1.72 10.16
CA ASP A 18 12.82 2.77 9.64
C ASP A 18 13.94 2.25 8.73
N ARG A 19 14.28 0.95 8.80
CA ARG A 19 15.39 0.32 8.07
C ARG A 19 15.01 -1.08 7.54
N PRO A 20 14.07 -1.19 6.59
CA PRO A 20 13.73 -2.47 5.97
C PRO A 20 14.84 -2.94 5.01
N ILE A 21 15.35 -4.15 5.18
CA ILE A 21 16.50 -4.63 4.37
C ILE A 21 16.16 -4.98 2.93
N TRP A 22 14.87 -5.16 2.61
CA TRP A 22 14.39 -5.26 1.22
C TRP A 22 14.47 -3.93 0.46
N ASN A 23 14.85 -2.83 1.11
CA ASN A 23 15.12 -1.54 0.48
C ASN A 23 16.54 -1.03 0.80
N ILE A 24 17.54 -1.89 0.53
CA ILE A 24 18.93 -1.66 0.92
C ILE A 24 19.53 -0.39 0.28
N GLU A 25 19.14 -0.05 -0.96
CA GLU A 25 19.64 1.14 -1.66
C GLU A 25 19.32 2.42 -0.88
N LYS A 26 18.11 2.52 -0.32
CA LYS A 26 17.69 3.66 0.48
C LYS A 26 18.45 3.76 1.79
N ILE A 27 18.77 2.60 2.40
CA ILE A 27 19.64 2.51 3.58
C ILE A 27 21.04 3.00 3.25
N LEU A 28 21.63 2.56 2.12
CA LEU A 28 22.97 2.96 1.68
C LEU A 28 23.04 4.46 1.36
N GLN A 29 21.94 5.06 0.90
CA GLN A 29 21.83 6.51 0.68
C GLN A 29 21.65 7.32 1.98
N GLY A 30 21.54 6.67 3.15
CA GLY A 30 21.30 7.35 4.43
C GLY A 30 19.94 8.05 4.50
N LYS A 31 19.00 7.71 3.62
CA LYS A 31 17.67 8.32 3.57
C LYS A 31 16.73 7.63 4.56
N LYS A 32 15.87 8.41 5.21
CA LYS A 32 14.82 7.88 6.09
C LYS A 32 13.82 7.07 5.27
N SER A 33 13.36 5.95 5.84
CA SER A 33 12.20 5.23 5.29
C SER A 33 10.96 6.14 5.31
N THR A 34 10.12 6.00 4.28
CA THR A 34 8.88 6.77 4.10
C THR A 34 7.78 5.79 3.72
N TRP A 35 6.53 6.24 3.68
CA TRP A 35 5.47 5.45 3.05
C TRP A 35 5.81 5.21 1.57
N ASN A 36 5.77 3.95 1.12
CA ASN A 36 6.14 3.57 -0.25
C ASN A 36 5.60 2.17 -0.62
N TYR A 37 5.45 1.91 -1.92
CA TYR A 37 4.92 0.64 -2.43
C TYR A 37 5.80 -0.58 -2.18
N ILE A 38 7.13 -0.43 -2.07
CA ILE A 38 8.04 -1.58 -1.84
C ILE A 38 7.70 -2.22 -0.50
N ASP A 39 7.56 -1.39 0.53
CA ASP A 39 7.09 -1.83 1.85
C ASP A 39 5.67 -2.41 1.75
N GLY A 40 4.77 -1.79 0.99
CA GLY A 40 3.43 -2.31 0.74
C GLY A 40 3.39 -3.73 0.16
N CYS A 41 4.26 -4.02 -0.81
CA CYS A 41 4.42 -5.35 -1.39
C CYS A 41 4.96 -6.36 -0.37
N MET A 42 6.00 -5.97 0.37
CA MET A 42 6.64 -6.87 1.34
C MET A 42 5.73 -7.17 2.54
N ILE A 43 5.03 -6.16 3.06
CA ILE A 43 4.07 -6.37 4.15
C ILE A 43 2.89 -7.22 3.68
N LYS A 44 2.40 -7.05 2.44
CA LYS A 44 1.39 -7.96 1.90
C LYS A 44 1.91 -9.41 1.81
N ALA A 45 3.14 -9.62 1.36
CA ALA A 45 3.73 -10.96 1.33
C ALA A 45 3.86 -11.59 2.72
N ILE A 46 4.20 -10.78 3.74
CA ILE A 46 4.26 -11.24 5.14
C ILE A 46 2.87 -11.58 5.68
N LEU A 47 1.84 -10.80 5.36
CA LEU A 47 0.45 -11.12 5.71
C LEU A 47 -0.02 -12.41 5.03
N GLU A 48 0.37 -12.65 3.77
CA GLU A 48 0.09 -13.94 3.09
C GLU A 48 0.80 -15.12 3.79
N MET A 49 2.04 -14.92 4.29
CA MET A 49 2.71 -15.93 5.11
C MET A 49 1.94 -16.22 6.39
N TYR A 50 1.39 -15.20 7.06
CA TYR A 50 0.50 -15.40 8.21
C TYR A 50 -0.76 -16.18 7.79
N ALA A 51 -1.40 -15.83 6.68
CA ALA A 51 -2.60 -16.50 6.21
C ALA A 51 -2.39 -18.01 5.96
N ILE A 52 -1.24 -18.37 5.40
CA ILE A 52 -0.86 -19.76 5.07
C ILE A 52 -0.39 -20.53 6.30
N THR A 53 0.51 -19.95 7.11
CA THR A 53 1.20 -20.68 8.18
C THR A 53 0.51 -20.57 9.54
N LYS A 54 -0.26 -19.51 9.77
CA LYS A 54 -0.79 -19.09 11.07
C LYS A 54 0.28 -18.85 12.14
N ASP A 55 1.53 -18.63 11.74
CA ASP A 55 2.60 -18.23 12.65
C ASP A 55 2.48 -16.73 12.96
N GLU A 56 2.14 -16.43 14.22
CA GLU A 56 1.87 -15.09 14.74
C GLU A 56 3.05 -14.12 14.58
N LYS A 57 4.29 -14.60 14.37
CA LYS A 57 5.44 -13.72 14.12
C LYS A 57 5.24 -12.87 12.87
N TYR A 58 4.61 -13.42 11.83
CA TYR A 58 4.40 -12.71 10.56
C TYR A 58 3.37 -11.58 10.74
N PHE A 59 2.24 -11.89 11.38
CA PHE A 59 1.23 -10.90 11.71
C PHE A 59 1.78 -9.80 12.63
N SER A 60 2.43 -10.19 13.73
CA SER A 60 3.00 -9.24 14.71
C SER A 60 4.00 -8.28 14.06
N PHE A 61 4.84 -8.79 13.16
CA PHE A 61 5.77 -7.97 12.39
C PHE A 61 5.03 -7.00 11.46
N ALA A 62 4.06 -7.50 10.67
CA ALA A 62 3.31 -6.69 9.73
C ALA A 62 2.52 -5.56 10.41
N ASP A 63 1.81 -5.89 11.50
CA ASP A 63 1.07 -4.94 12.32
C ASP A 63 2.00 -3.88 12.89
N HIS A 64 3.08 -4.28 13.58
CA HIS A 64 4.05 -3.34 14.15
C HIS A 64 4.65 -2.39 13.10
N PHE A 65 4.99 -2.92 11.93
CA PHE A 65 5.61 -2.16 10.85
C PHE A 65 4.70 -1.05 10.32
N ILE A 66 3.41 -1.35 10.11
CA ILE A 66 2.43 -0.38 9.64
C ILE A 66 1.98 0.55 10.77
N ASP A 67 1.82 0.03 11.99
CA ASP A 67 1.44 0.79 13.19
C ASP A 67 2.38 1.99 13.44
N CYS A 68 3.69 1.80 13.28
CA CYS A 68 4.69 2.87 13.41
C CYS A 68 4.57 3.99 12.37
N LYS A 69 3.82 3.78 11.27
CA LYS A 69 3.61 4.77 10.22
C LYS A 69 2.24 5.42 10.29
N VAL A 70 1.24 4.77 10.89
CA VAL A 70 -0.15 5.25 10.95
C VAL A 70 -0.45 5.82 12.33
N MET A 71 -0.75 7.12 12.38
CA MET A 71 -1.13 7.82 13.59
C MET A 71 -2.59 7.52 13.98
N GLU A 72 -2.96 7.79 15.24
CA GLU A 72 -4.31 7.50 15.76
C GLU A 72 -5.46 8.26 15.07
N ASP A 73 -5.14 9.39 14.43
CA ASP A 73 -6.09 10.16 13.61
C ASP A 73 -6.22 9.63 12.17
N GLY A 74 -5.45 8.60 11.80
CA GLY A 74 -5.39 8.04 10.45
C GLY A 74 -4.38 8.71 9.53
N SER A 75 -3.68 9.76 9.98
CA SER A 75 -2.59 10.35 9.20
C SER A 75 -1.42 9.37 9.06
N ILE A 76 -0.74 9.40 7.91
CA ILE A 76 0.35 8.47 7.59
C ILE A 76 1.66 9.25 7.49
N LYS A 77 2.66 8.85 8.28
CA LYS A 77 3.98 9.49 8.30
C LYS A 77 4.67 9.34 6.95
N GLY A 78 5.04 10.48 6.36
CA GLY A 78 5.74 10.51 5.06
C GLY A 78 4.84 10.21 3.87
N TYR A 79 3.53 10.45 4.01
CA TYR A 79 2.54 10.39 2.94
C TYR A 79 1.79 11.72 2.86
N SER A 80 1.55 12.19 1.64
CA SER A 80 0.75 13.38 1.37
C SER A 80 -0.18 13.12 0.19
N VAL A 81 -1.47 13.39 0.38
CA VAL A 81 -2.50 13.30 -0.67
C VAL A 81 -2.17 14.24 -1.83
N GLU A 82 -1.58 15.40 -1.55
CA GLU A 82 -1.28 16.43 -2.54
C GLU A 82 -0.09 16.07 -3.45
N GLU A 83 0.68 15.03 -3.13
CA GLU A 83 1.70 14.49 -4.05
C GLU A 83 1.06 13.83 -5.29
N LEU A 84 -0.19 13.35 -5.17
CA LEU A 84 -0.95 12.65 -6.22
C LEU A 84 -0.05 11.64 -6.97
N ASN A 85 0.68 10.85 -6.19
CA ASN A 85 1.60 9.82 -6.65
C ASN A 85 0.94 8.45 -6.45
N ILE A 86 0.60 7.77 -7.55
CA ILE A 86 -0.07 6.46 -7.51
C ILE A 86 0.73 5.41 -6.74
N ASP A 87 2.07 5.46 -6.79
CA ASP A 87 2.91 4.51 -6.05
C ASP A 87 2.59 4.48 -4.56
N ASN A 88 2.24 5.63 -3.98
CA ASN A 88 1.94 5.72 -2.56
C ASN A 88 0.59 5.07 -2.20
N VAL A 89 -0.30 4.81 -3.16
CA VAL A 89 -1.59 4.13 -2.92
C VAL A 89 -1.38 2.66 -2.58
N ASN A 90 -0.39 2.00 -3.19
CA ASN A 90 -0.25 0.54 -3.14
C ASN A 90 -0.09 0.00 -1.72
N ALA A 91 0.68 0.69 -0.86
CA ALA A 91 0.87 0.27 0.52
C ALA A 91 -0.43 0.32 1.35
N GLY A 92 -1.41 1.13 0.93
CA GLY A 92 -2.71 1.24 1.57
C GLY A 92 -3.49 -0.08 1.56
N LYS A 93 -3.21 -0.98 0.61
CA LYS A 93 -3.92 -2.27 0.52
C LYS A 93 -3.68 -3.16 1.75
N THR A 94 -2.54 -2.99 2.41
CA THR A 94 -2.21 -3.76 3.63
C THR A 94 -3.09 -3.37 4.81
N LEU A 95 -3.65 -2.15 4.79
CA LEU A 95 -4.48 -1.63 5.87
C LEU A 95 -5.82 -2.36 6.00
N PHE A 96 -6.39 -2.85 4.89
CA PHE A 96 -7.68 -3.56 4.93
C PHE A 96 -7.57 -4.84 5.75
N GLU A 97 -6.57 -5.66 5.46
CA GLU A 97 -6.34 -6.93 6.17
C GLU A 97 -5.91 -6.68 7.63
N LEU A 98 -5.04 -5.70 7.88
CA LEU A 98 -4.68 -5.32 9.24
C LEU A 98 -5.89 -4.78 10.03
N TYR A 99 -6.79 -4.04 9.40
CA TYR A 99 -8.03 -3.60 10.02
C TYR A 99 -8.93 -4.79 10.37
N ASP A 100 -9.09 -5.75 9.46
CA ASP A 100 -9.90 -6.96 9.71
C ASP A 100 -9.32 -7.80 10.87
N LEU A 101 -7.99 -7.90 10.96
CA LEU A 101 -7.31 -8.69 11.99
C LEU A 101 -7.27 -8.01 13.37
N THR A 102 -7.15 -6.68 13.39
CA THR A 102 -6.89 -5.94 14.64
C THR A 102 -8.09 -5.14 15.16
N GLY A 103 -9.03 -4.77 14.28
CA GLY A 103 -10.09 -3.81 14.59
C GLY A 103 -9.60 -2.39 14.88
N LYS A 104 -8.33 -2.06 14.60
CA LYS A 104 -7.77 -0.73 14.91
C LYS A 104 -8.37 0.33 13.97
N GLU A 105 -9.22 1.20 14.53
CA GLU A 105 -9.87 2.30 13.80
C GLU A 105 -8.91 3.22 13.05
N LYS A 106 -7.68 3.39 13.52
CA LYS A 106 -6.67 4.19 12.81
C LYS A 106 -6.37 3.65 11.40
N TYR A 107 -6.43 2.34 11.19
CA TYR A 107 -6.27 1.74 9.87
C TYR A 107 -7.49 2.05 8.98
N ARG A 108 -8.70 2.03 9.53
CA ARG A 108 -9.90 2.45 8.80
C ARG A 108 -9.80 3.90 8.32
N LYS A 109 -9.38 4.81 9.20
CA LYS A 109 -9.17 6.23 8.85
C LYS A 109 -8.05 6.41 7.81
N ALA A 110 -6.96 5.66 7.93
CA ALA A 110 -5.87 5.68 6.96
C ALA A 110 -6.30 5.18 5.58
N ILE A 111 -7.17 4.15 5.52
CA ILE A 111 -7.79 3.69 4.27
C ILE A 111 -8.59 4.84 3.62
N ASP A 112 -9.39 5.58 4.40
CA ASP A 112 -10.13 6.73 3.87
C ASP A 112 -9.23 7.86 3.39
N LEU A 113 -8.11 8.11 4.09
CA LEU A 113 -7.11 9.07 3.66
C LEU A 113 -6.51 8.69 2.30
N VAL A 114 -6.11 7.43 2.11
CA VAL A 114 -5.54 6.96 0.83
C VAL A 114 -6.58 7.03 -0.30
N TYR A 115 -7.84 6.66 -0.02
CA TYR A 115 -8.92 6.77 -0.99
C TYR A 115 -9.18 8.23 -1.41
N SER A 116 -9.04 9.19 -0.49
CA SER A 116 -9.19 10.62 -0.81
C SER A 116 -8.18 11.12 -1.87
N GLN A 117 -7.01 10.47 -1.99
CA GLN A 117 -6.07 10.73 -3.08
C GLN A 117 -6.63 10.27 -4.42
N ILE A 118 -7.21 9.07 -4.50
CA ILE A 118 -7.79 8.51 -5.72
C ILE A 118 -8.85 9.45 -6.29
N GLN A 119 -9.69 10.03 -5.42
CA GLN A 119 -10.71 11.00 -5.80
C GLN A 119 -10.14 12.30 -6.39
N LYS A 120 -8.89 12.63 -6.07
CA LYS A 120 -8.18 13.83 -6.54
C LYS A 120 -7.21 13.56 -7.69
N MET A 121 -6.99 12.30 -8.07
CA MET A 121 -6.02 11.95 -9.10
C MET A 121 -6.35 12.63 -10.44
N PRO A 122 -5.40 13.36 -11.06
CA PRO A 122 -5.61 13.93 -12.38
C PRO A 122 -5.67 12.81 -13.42
N ARG A 123 -6.39 13.08 -14.51
CA ARG A 123 -6.70 12.10 -15.54
C ARG A 123 -6.26 12.55 -16.92
N THR A 124 -5.91 11.60 -17.78
CA THR A 124 -5.76 11.82 -19.22
C THR A 124 -7.11 12.20 -19.83
N LYS A 125 -7.11 12.58 -21.11
CA LYS A 125 -8.35 12.87 -21.84
C LYS A 125 -9.25 11.64 -21.94
N GLU A 126 -8.65 10.46 -22.01
CA GLU A 126 -9.29 9.14 -22.09
C GLU A 126 -9.80 8.68 -20.72
N GLY A 127 -9.39 9.33 -19.63
CA GLY A 127 -9.90 9.09 -18.28
C GLY A 127 -8.97 8.30 -17.36
N ASN A 128 -7.81 7.83 -17.84
CA ASN A 128 -6.83 7.12 -17.03
C ASN A 128 -6.15 8.04 -16.04
N PHE A 129 -5.82 7.55 -14.85
CA PHE A 129 -5.04 8.34 -13.90
C PHE A 129 -3.64 8.63 -14.45
N TRP A 130 -3.16 9.86 -14.24
CA TRP A 130 -1.74 10.15 -14.38
C TRP A 130 -0.95 9.34 -13.37
N HIS A 131 0.21 8.84 -13.74
CA HIS A 131 1.04 8.04 -12.84
C HIS A 131 1.46 8.86 -11.61
N LYS A 132 1.88 10.13 -11.81
CA LYS A 132 2.17 11.10 -10.75
C LYS A 132 1.79 12.50 -11.20
N ASN A 133 1.55 13.41 -10.26
CA ASN A 133 1.34 14.83 -10.58
C ASN A 133 2.47 15.43 -11.44
N ILE A 134 3.71 15.01 -11.16
CA ILE A 134 4.92 15.43 -11.87
C ILE A 134 5.09 14.78 -13.27
N TYR A 135 4.23 13.82 -13.63
CA TYR A 135 4.21 13.13 -14.92
C TYR A 135 2.87 13.36 -15.63
N PRO A 136 2.62 14.58 -16.12
CA PRO A 136 1.33 14.95 -16.69
C PRO A 136 1.00 14.12 -17.94
N ASN A 137 -0.24 13.60 -17.99
CA ASN A 137 -0.78 12.78 -19.06
C ASN A 137 -0.01 11.47 -19.34
N GLN A 138 0.77 10.98 -18.38
CA GLN A 138 1.47 9.71 -18.53
C GLN A 138 0.75 8.60 -17.76
N VAL A 139 0.46 7.51 -18.47
CA VAL A 139 -0.09 6.28 -17.90
C VAL A 139 1.00 5.23 -17.96
N TRP A 140 1.31 4.62 -16.82
CA TRP A 140 2.32 3.56 -16.74
C TRP A 140 1.64 2.28 -16.25
N LEU A 141 2.12 1.13 -16.76
CA LEU A 141 1.52 -0.18 -16.46
C LEU A 141 1.60 -0.56 -14.97
N ASP A 142 2.69 -0.19 -14.31
CA ASP A 142 2.85 -0.34 -12.86
C ASP A 142 1.75 0.39 -12.08
N GLY A 143 1.33 1.58 -12.54
CA GLY A 143 0.24 2.36 -11.97
C GLY A 143 -1.08 1.59 -11.81
N LEU A 144 -1.34 0.60 -12.68
CA LEU A 144 -2.51 -0.27 -12.55
C LEU A 144 -2.44 -1.11 -11.27
N TYR A 145 -1.30 -1.77 -11.03
CA TYR A 145 -1.11 -2.56 -9.81
C TYR A 145 -1.01 -1.67 -8.56
N MET A 146 -0.47 -0.47 -8.71
CA MET A 146 -0.31 0.45 -7.58
C MET A 146 -1.66 0.96 -7.04
N CYS A 147 -2.63 1.23 -7.90
CA CYS A 147 -3.91 1.84 -7.52
C CYS A 147 -5.09 0.86 -7.53
N GLN A 148 -5.26 0.10 -8.62
CA GLN A 148 -6.56 -0.56 -8.89
C GLN A 148 -6.95 -1.63 -7.86
N PRO A 149 -6.03 -2.47 -7.31
CA PRO A 149 -6.38 -3.40 -6.24
C PRO A 149 -6.92 -2.70 -4.99
N PHE A 150 -6.29 -1.60 -4.57
CA PHE A 150 -6.76 -0.81 -3.44
C PHE A 150 -8.13 -0.18 -3.74
N TYR A 151 -8.29 0.42 -4.93
CA TYR A 151 -9.53 1.09 -5.32
C TYR A 151 -10.70 0.11 -5.36
N MET A 152 -10.50 -1.06 -5.99
CA MET A 152 -11.47 -2.14 -6.03
C MET A 152 -11.87 -2.60 -4.64
N GLU A 153 -10.90 -2.83 -3.74
CA GLU A 153 -11.19 -3.29 -2.39
C GLU A 153 -11.96 -2.25 -1.56
N TYR A 154 -11.61 -0.95 -1.70
CA TYR A 154 -12.35 0.14 -1.09
C TYR A 154 -13.81 0.16 -1.56
N GLU A 155 -14.01 0.14 -2.88
CA GLU A 155 -15.35 0.18 -3.48
C GLU A 155 -16.19 -1.02 -3.09
N THR A 156 -15.57 -2.20 -3.02
CA THR A 156 -16.21 -3.45 -2.57
C THR A 156 -16.74 -3.32 -1.15
N ARG A 157 -15.91 -2.80 -0.23
CA ARG A 157 -16.18 -2.81 1.21
C ARG A 157 -17.05 -1.64 1.65
N PHE A 158 -16.88 -0.46 1.05
CA PHE A 158 -17.36 0.79 1.64
C PHE A 158 -18.24 1.64 0.73
N HIS A 159 -18.31 1.37 -0.57
CA HIS A 159 -19.03 2.21 -1.54
C HIS A 159 -19.97 1.44 -2.47
N ASP A 160 -20.41 0.25 -2.10
CA ASP A 160 -21.36 -0.56 -2.87
C ASP A 160 -20.97 -0.67 -4.37
N LYS A 161 -19.66 -0.83 -4.61
CA LYS A 161 -19.09 -1.06 -5.95
C LYS A 161 -19.35 0.07 -6.96
N LYS A 162 -19.69 1.27 -6.48
CA LYS A 162 -20.12 2.41 -7.29
C LYS A 162 -19.15 2.75 -8.44
N ASN A 163 -17.85 2.64 -8.22
CA ASN A 163 -16.83 3.00 -9.20
C ASN A 163 -16.14 1.81 -9.89
N TYR A 164 -16.76 0.62 -9.91
CA TYR A 164 -16.19 -0.53 -10.62
C TYR A 164 -15.98 -0.25 -12.11
N ASP A 165 -16.93 0.42 -12.75
CA ASP A 165 -16.81 0.77 -14.17
C ASP A 165 -15.60 1.67 -14.44
N ASP A 166 -15.33 2.64 -13.55
CA ASP A 166 -14.13 3.49 -13.63
C ASP A 166 -12.86 2.64 -13.51
N ILE A 167 -12.81 1.71 -12.54
CA ILE A 167 -11.68 0.80 -12.34
C ILE A 167 -11.42 -0.05 -13.60
N PHE A 168 -12.46 -0.66 -14.18
CA PHE A 168 -12.31 -1.45 -15.40
C PHE A 168 -11.87 -0.60 -16.61
N SER A 169 -12.42 0.61 -16.72
CA SER A 169 -12.05 1.59 -17.73
C SER A 169 -10.55 1.93 -17.69
N GLN A 170 -9.90 1.92 -16.52
CA GLN A 170 -8.43 2.13 -16.41
C GLN A 170 -7.61 1.07 -17.14
N PHE A 171 -8.15 -0.15 -17.37
CA PHE A 171 -7.45 -1.23 -18.08
C PHE A 171 -7.72 -1.25 -19.59
N LEU A 172 -8.82 -0.63 -20.05
CA LEU A 172 -9.32 -0.79 -21.42
C LEU A 172 -8.99 0.40 -22.33
N MET A 173 -8.77 1.58 -21.75
CA MET A 173 -8.56 2.81 -22.51
C MET A 173 -7.08 3.21 -22.43
N TRP A 174 -6.40 3.29 -23.57
CA TRP A 174 -4.99 3.64 -23.75
C TRP A 174 -4.79 4.37 -25.08
#